data_AF-A0A6N8QLG6-F1
#
_entry.id   AF-A0A6N8QLG6-F1
#
_cell.length_a   1.000
_cell.length_b   1.000
_cell.length_c   1.000
_cell.angle_alpha   90.00
_cell.angle_beta   90.00
_cell.angle_gamma   90.00
#
_symmetry.space_group_name_H-M   'P 1'
#
loop_
_entity.id
_entity.type
_entity.pdbx_description
1 polymer ?
#
loop_
_entity_poly.entity_id
_entity_poly.type
_entity_poly.pdbx_seq_one_letter_code
_entity_poly.pdbx_strand_id
1 'polypeptide(L)'
;VLVNGKSRFAELLDGVASGQLKASSVKNIFDLPFSEGLIRSLNLLPCSYLLYYFKQKEMLAIEMGEYYKGGARAQVVQKVEKQLFELYKNPELKVKPKELEQRGGAYYSDAACEVINAIYNDKQAEHYVNIPHHGQIDNIPADWAVEMTCKLGRDGATPHPRITHFDDKVMGLIHTIKGFEIAASNAALSGEFNDVLLALNLSPLVHSDRDAELLAREMILAHEKWLPNFADCIAELKKAH
;
A
#
# COMPACT_ATOMS: atom_id res chain seq x y z
N VAL A 1 -16.49 13.66 -2.12
CA VAL A 1 -15.84 14.60 -1.17
C VAL A 1 -16.85 15.60 -0.68
N LEU A 2 -17.12 15.61 0.63
CA LEU A 2 -18.04 16.54 1.28
C LEU A 2 -17.24 17.53 2.14
N VAL A 3 -17.51 18.82 2.00
CA VAL A 3 -16.94 19.88 2.86
C VAL A 3 -18.12 20.66 3.43
N ASN A 4 -18.27 20.66 4.76
CA ASN A 4 -19.42 21.26 5.45
C ASN A 4 -20.77 20.79 4.87
N GLY A 5 -20.88 19.48 4.60
CA GLY A 5 -22.09 18.85 4.06
C GLY A 5 -22.35 19.09 2.56
N LYS A 6 -21.54 19.89 1.86
CA LYS A 6 -21.68 20.15 0.42
C LYS A 6 -20.69 19.33 -0.38
N SER A 7 -21.14 18.72 -1.48
CA SER A 7 -20.24 18.03 -2.40
C SER A 7 -19.33 19.04 -3.09
N ARG A 8 -18.02 18.80 -2.98
CA ARG A 8 -16.95 19.54 -3.67
C ARG A 8 -16.19 18.65 -4.64
N PHE A 9 -16.76 17.49 -4.97
CA PHE A 9 -16.07 16.49 -5.76
C PHE A 9 -15.76 16.97 -7.18
N ALA A 10 -16.70 17.63 -7.87
CA ALA A 10 -16.47 18.13 -9.23
C ALA A 10 -15.37 19.20 -9.27
N GLU A 11 -15.38 20.14 -8.32
CA GLU A 11 -14.35 21.18 -8.15
C GLU A 11 -12.97 20.56 -7.89
N LEU A 12 -12.90 19.59 -6.97
CA LEU A 12 -11.67 18.87 -6.68
C LEU A 12 -11.15 18.07 -7.89
N LEU A 13 -12.03 17.34 -8.57
CA LEU A 13 -11.69 16.53 -9.73
C LEU A 13 -11.14 17.42 -10.85
N ASP A 14 -11.78 18.56 -11.13
CA ASP A 14 -11.32 19.50 -12.15
C ASP A 14 -9.98 20.14 -11.78
N GLY A 15 -9.81 20.54 -10.53
CA GLY A 15 -8.54 21.07 -10.03
C GLY A 15 -7.40 20.06 -10.13
N VAL A 16 -7.64 18.78 -9.81
CA VAL A 16 -6.65 17.71 -9.94
C VAL A 16 -6.35 17.41 -11.42
N ALA A 17 -7.40 17.28 -12.25
CA ALA A 17 -7.26 16.93 -13.66
C ALA A 17 -6.52 18.00 -14.47
N SER A 18 -6.76 19.28 -14.15
CA SER A 18 -6.07 20.44 -14.75
C SER A 18 -4.69 20.73 -14.16
N GLY A 19 -4.29 20.02 -13.10
CA GLY A 19 -3.03 20.23 -12.38
C GLY A 19 -2.97 21.48 -11.50
N GLN A 20 -4.09 22.19 -11.32
CA GLN A 20 -4.21 23.35 -10.42
C GLN A 20 -4.12 22.93 -8.95
N LEU A 21 -4.65 21.75 -8.62
CA LEU A 21 -4.55 21.14 -7.30
C LEU A 21 -3.58 19.97 -7.37
N LYS A 22 -2.57 20.00 -6.50
CA LYS A 22 -1.66 18.87 -6.29
C LYS A 22 -1.95 18.26 -4.93
N ALA A 23 -2.16 16.95 -4.90
CA ALA A 23 -2.24 16.22 -3.65
C ALA A 23 -0.86 16.22 -2.97
N SER A 24 -0.84 16.28 -1.64
CA SER A 24 0.35 15.91 -0.89
C SER A 24 0.63 14.42 -1.13
N SER A 25 1.68 14.10 -1.88
CA SER A 25 2.11 12.71 -2.09
C SER A 25 2.90 12.18 -0.89
N VAL A 26 2.93 10.85 -0.76
CA VAL A 26 3.80 10.19 0.21
C VAL A 26 5.26 10.33 -0.23
N LYS A 27 6.18 10.58 0.72
CA LYS A 27 7.60 10.87 0.43
C LYS A 27 8.37 9.69 -0.20
N ASN A 28 7.79 8.50 -0.22
CA ASN A 28 8.37 7.28 -0.78
C ASN A 28 7.95 7.01 -2.24
N ILE A 29 7.09 7.84 -2.84
CA ILE A 29 6.69 7.68 -4.24
C ILE A 29 6.99 8.97 -4.99
N PHE A 30 7.67 8.84 -6.14
CA PHE A 30 7.90 9.97 -7.02
C PHE A 30 6.57 10.47 -7.59
N ASP A 31 6.31 11.77 -7.45
CA ASP A 31 5.04 12.36 -7.87
C ASP A 31 5.00 12.52 -9.39
N LEU A 32 4.15 11.72 -10.05
CA LEU A 32 3.83 11.86 -11.47
C LEU A 32 2.33 12.12 -11.61
N PRO A 33 1.91 13.14 -12.38
CA PRO A 33 0.50 13.36 -12.62
C PRO A 33 -0.08 12.23 -13.49
N PHE A 34 -1.29 11.78 -13.15
CA PHE A 34 -2.12 11.02 -14.08
C PHE A 34 -2.56 11.93 -15.24
N SER A 35 -2.85 11.35 -16.40
CA SER A 35 -3.33 12.16 -17.53
C SER A 35 -4.71 12.73 -17.23
N GLU A 36 -4.95 13.96 -17.68
CA GLU A 36 -6.24 14.64 -17.50
C GLU A 36 -7.41 13.79 -18.01
N GLY A 37 -7.28 13.25 -19.23
CA GLY A 37 -8.30 12.39 -19.83
C GLY A 37 -8.60 11.14 -19.00
N LEU A 38 -7.59 10.55 -18.34
CA LEU A 38 -7.80 9.41 -17.45
C LEU A 38 -8.57 9.83 -16.20
N ILE A 39 -8.17 10.91 -15.51
CA ILE A 39 -8.86 11.39 -14.30
C ILE A 39 -10.33 11.70 -14.60
N ARG A 40 -10.60 12.40 -15.71
CA ARG A 40 -11.96 12.75 -16.12
C ARG A 40 -12.80 11.51 -16.50
N SER A 41 -12.22 10.56 -17.23
CA SER A 41 -12.94 9.35 -17.67
C SER A 41 -13.19 8.36 -16.52
N LEU A 42 -12.21 8.23 -15.63
CA LEU A 42 -12.33 7.40 -14.44
C LEU A 42 -13.39 7.97 -13.49
N ASN A 43 -13.41 9.30 -13.33
CA ASN A 43 -14.28 10.01 -12.37
C ASN A 43 -14.10 9.51 -10.92
N LEU A 44 -12.86 9.10 -10.61
CA LEU A 44 -12.37 8.74 -9.29
C LEU A 44 -10.99 9.39 -9.09
N LEU A 45 -10.57 9.53 -7.83
CA LEU A 45 -9.25 10.05 -7.49
C LEU A 45 -8.30 8.89 -7.18
N PRO A 46 -7.38 8.53 -8.09
CA PRO A 46 -6.43 7.45 -7.86
C PRO A 46 -5.42 7.83 -6.76
N CYS A 47 -5.07 6.88 -5.89
CA CYS A 47 -3.97 7.06 -4.95
C CYS A 47 -2.60 6.96 -5.66
N SER A 48 -1.54 7.48 -5.04
CA SER A 48 -0.20 7.51 -5.64
C SER A 48 0.38 6.13 -5.96
N TYR A 49 -0.03 5.08 -5.23
CA TYR A 49 0.41 3.71 -5.51
C TYR A 49 -0.10 3.17 -6.85
N LEU A 50 -1.18 3.75 -7.41
CA LEU A 50 -1.67 3.37 -8.72
C LEU A 50 -0.68 3.72 -9.85
N LEU A 51 0.31 4.58 -9.61
CA LEU A 51 1.38 4.87 -10.57
C LEU A 51 2.17 3.62 -10.95
N TYR A 52 2.33 2.64 -10.04
CA TYR A 52 3.01 1.38 -10.33
C TYR A 52 2.28 0.55 -11.40
N TYR A 53 0.97 0.72 -11.54
CA TYR A 53 0.14 -0.04 -12.46
C TYR A 53 -0.16 0.74 -13.75
N PHE A 54 -0.37 2.06 -13.67
CA PHE A 54 -0.66 2.90 -14.83
C PHE A 54 0.58 3.51 -15.50
N LYS A 55 1.71 3.56 -14.80
CA LYS A 55 2.99 4.15 -15.27
C LYS A 55 4.19 3.28 -14.93
N GLN A 56 4.04 1.96 -15.09
CA GLN A 56 5.04 0.98 -14.66
C GLN A 56 6.44 1.27 -15.24
N LYS A 57 6.52 1.64 -16.52
CA LYS A 57 7.80 1.91 -17.20
C LYS A 57 8.50 3.13 -16.61
N GLU A 58 7.74 4.19 -16.35
CA GLU A 58 8.24 5.43 -15.75
C GLU A 58 8.67 5.19 -14.31
N MET A 59 7.85 4.49 -13.51
CA MET A 59 8.18 4.17 -12.12
C MET A 59 9.46 3.33 -12.03
N LEU A 60 9.59 2.29 -12.86
CA LEU A 60 10.81 1.47 -12.91
C LEU A 60 12.04 2.29 -13.32
N ALA A 61 11.92 3.15 -14.34
CA ALA A 61 13.02 4.01 -14.77
C ALA A 61 13.47 4.98 -13.66
N ILE A 62 12.51 5.52 -12.90
CA ILE A 62 12.79 6.38 -11.74
C ILE A 62 13.51 5.59 -10.65
N GLU A 63 12.99 4.42 -10.27
CA GLU A 63 13.58 3.56 -9.22
C GLU A 63 15.00 3.12 -9.59
N MET A 64 15.24 2.74 -10.86
CA MET A 64 16.59 2.45 -11.35
C MET A 64 17.50 3.68 -11.27
N GLY A 65 16.99 4.85 -11.67
CA GLY A 65 17.73 6.11 -11.59
C GLY A 65 18.11 6.49 -10.14
N GLU A 66 17.21 6.29 -9.18
CA GLU A 66 17.48 6.50 -7.75
C GLU A 66 18.48 5.47 -7.23
N TYR A 67 18.33 4.20 -7.60
CA TYR A 67 19.24 3.12 -7.23
C TYR A 67 20.69 3.43 -7.66
N TYR A 68 20.91 3.83 -8.91
CA TYR A 68 22.25 4.17 -9.40
C TYR A 68 22.84 5.46 -8.80
N LYS A 69 22.00 6.40 -8.33
CA LYS A 69 22.46 7.66 -7.73
C LYS A 69 22.77 7.55 -6.24
N GLY A 70 21.93 6.84 -5.49
CA GLY A 70 21.91 6.90 -4.03
C GLY A 70 21.59 5.58 -3.33
N GLY A 71 21.39 4.51 -4.11
CA GLY A 71 20.98 3.20 -3.62
C GLY A 71 19.47 3.06 -3.49
N ALA A 72 19.03 1.90 -2.98
CA ALA A 72 17.62 1.64 -2.74
C ALA A 72 17.05 2.56 -1.65
N ARG A 73 15.73 2.78 -1.66
CA ARG A 73 15.05 3.59 -0.65
C ARG A 73 15.35 3.14 0.78
N ALA A 74 15.48 1.84 1.01
CA ALA A 74 15.87 1.28 2.32
C ALA A 74 17.23 1.79 2.81
N GLN A 75 18.22 1.95 1.92
CA GLN A 75 19.55 2.47 2.28
C GLN A 75 19.50 3.96 2.63
N VAL A 76 18.66 4.73 1.93
CA VAL A 76 18.40 6.14 2.28
C VAL A 76 17.74 6.24 3.66
N VAL A 77 16.71 5.45 3.92
CA VAL A 77 16.01 5.42 5.21
C VAL A 77 16.93 4.98 6.34
N GLN A 78 17.81 4.01 6.12
CA GLN A 78 18.78 3.57 7.13
C GLN A 78 19.74 4.70 7.54
N LYS A 79 20.13 5.58 6.62
CA LYS A 79 20.96 6.76 6.94
C LYS A 79 20.18 7.77 7.78
N VAL A 80 18.92 8.03 7.41
CA VAL A 80 18.01 8.90 8.18
C VAL A 80 17.78 8.35 9.59
N GLU A 81 17.56 7.04 9.73
CA GLU A 81 17.36 6.42 11.04
C GLU A 81 18.62 6.51 11.92
N LYS A 82 19.82 6.33 11.37
CA LYS A 82 21.07 6.55 12.12
C LYS A 82 21.19 7.99 12.65
N GLN A 83 20.83 8.98 11.84
CA GLN A 83 20.82 10.39 12.26
C GLN A 83 19.78 10.64 13.36
N LEU A 84 18.58 10.08 13.21
CA LEU A 84 17.52 10.17 14.21
C LEU A 84 17.95 9.55 15.55
N PHE A 85 18.58 8.37 15.54
CA PHE A 85 19.06 7.74 16.76
C PHE A 85 20.12 8.59 17.48
N GLU A 86 20.99 9.30 16.74
CA GLU A 86 21.94 10.22 17.35
C GLU A 86 21.23 11.40 18.02
N LEU A 87 20.25 12.01 17.35
CA LEU A 87 19.44 13.09 17.92
C LEU A 87 18.70 12.65 19.18
N TYR A 88 18.15 11.43 19.19
CA TYR A 88 17.41 10.87 20.33
C TYR A 88 18.28 10.47 21.52
N LYS A 89 19.61 10.50 21.42
CA LYS A 89 20.49 10.35 22.60
C LYS A 89 20.37 11.53 23.57
N ASN A 90 19.91 12.69 23.10
CA ASN A 90 19.71 13.86 23.94
C ASN A 90 18.35 13.76 24.67
N PRO A 91 18.32 13.52 25.99
CA PRO A 91 17.06 13.40 26.73
C PRO A 91 16.29 14.73 26.83
N GLU A 92 16.94 15.88 26.59
CA GLU A 92 16.28 17.18 26.60
C GLU A 92 15.59 17.55 25.28
N LEU A 93 15.67 16.69 24.26
CA LEU A 93 15.01 16.89 22.98
C LEU A 93 13.48 16.78 23.13
N LYS A 94 12.80 17.92 23.11
CA LYS A 94 11.33 18.04 23.33
C LYS A 94 10.54 18.40 22.07
N VAL A 95 11.20 18.45 20.91
CA VAL A 95 10.61 18.80 19.62
C VAL A 95 10.83 17.65 18.65
N LYS A 96 9.80 17.30 17.87
CA LYS A 96 9.89 16.30 16.80
C LYS A 96 10.99 16.69 15.80
N PRO A 97 12.03 15.86 15.60
CA PRO A 97 13.06 16.12 14.59
C PRO A 97 12.46 16.23 13.19
N LYS A 98 12.94 17.19 12.40
CA LYS A 98 12.48 17.39 11.01
C LYS A 98 12.86 16.21 10.13
N GLU A 99 13.96 15.53 10.44
CA GLU A 99 14.45 14.33 9.77
C GLU A 99 13.41 13.20 9.81
N LEU A 100 12.57 13.14 10.85
CA LEU A 100 11.53 12.13 10.97
C LEU A 100 10.48 12.25 9.84
N GLU A 101 10.26 13.46 9.34
CA GLU A 101 9.35 13.75 8.22
C GLU A 101 9.90 13.27 6.87
N GLN A 102 11.17 12.90 6.81
CA GLN A 102 11.77 12.28 5.62
C GLN A 102 11.41 10.79 5.50
N ARG A 103 10.83 10.17 6.55
CA ARG A 103 10.25 8.83 6.46
C ARG A 103 8.91 8.89 5.74
N GLY A 104 8.61 7.86 4.94
CA GLY A 104 7.35 7.78 4.19
C GLY A 104 6.10 7.55 5.06
N GLY A 105 6.28 7.30 6.36
CA GLY A 105 5.20 6.97 7.31
C GLY A 105 4.69 8.14 8.14
N ALA A 106 4.75 9.38 7.63
CA ALA A 106 4.14 10.51 8.32
C ALA A 106 2.63 10.26 8.55
N TYR A 107 2.09 10.76 9.66
CA TYR A 107 0.68 10.67 10.08
C TYR A 107 0.15 9.28 10.50
N TYR A 108 0.93 8.19 10.38
CA TYR A 108 0.48 6.88 10.87
C TYR A 108 0.19 6.88 12.38
N SER A 109 0.98 7.60 13.19
CA SER A 109 0.73 7.75 14.62
C SER A 109 -0.60 8.45 14.90
N ASP A 110 -0.94 9.47 14.11
CA ASP A 110 -2.16 10.26 14.31
C ASP A 110 -3.38 9.43 13.94
N ALA A 111 -3.30 8.70 12.82
CA ALA A 111 -4.33 7.74 12.42
C ALA A 111 -4.52 6.64 13.48
N ALA A 112 -3.43 6.04 13.98
CA ALA A 112 -3.50 4.99 15.00
C ALA A 112 -4.08 5.51 16.32
N CYS A 113 -3.58 6.65 16.82
CA CYS A 113 -4.08 7.27 18.04
C CYS A 113 -5.57 7.63 17.92
N GLU A 114 -6.01 8.18 16.78
CA GLU A 114 -7.42 8.53 16.62
C GLU A 114 -8.32 7.30 16.45
N VAL A 115 -7.85 6.21 15.82
CA VAL A 115 -8.59 4.93 15.80
C VAL A 115 -8.77 4.39 17.22
N ILE A 116 -7.71 4.35 18.03
CA ILE A 116 -7.76 3.91 19.43
C ILE A 116 -8.71 4.80 20.23
N ASN A 117 -8.59 6.12 20.06
CA ASN A 117 -9.42 7.12 20.72
C ASN A 117 -10.90 6.97 20.33
N ALA A 118 -11.19 6.73 19.05
CA ALA A 118 -12.55 6.55 18.55
C ALA A 118 -13.21 5.29 19.11
N ILE A 119 -12.48 4.18 19.16
CA ILE A 119 -12.97 2.93 19.73
C ILE A 119 -13.19 3.07 21.23
N TYR A 120 -12.16 3.52 21.97
CA TYR A 120 -12.21 3.59 23.43
C TYR A 120 -13.28 4.57 23.94
N ASN A 121 -13.40 5.75 23.32
CA ASN A 121 -14.37 6.77 23.73
C ASN A 121 -15.70 6.70 22.98
N ASP A 122 -15.92 5.64 22.20
CA ASP A 122 -17.16 5.44 21.44
C ASP A 122 -17.56 6.66 20.59
N LYS A 123 -16.58 7.27 19.90
CA LYS A 123 -16.79 8.55 19.21
C LYS A 123 -17.75 8.46 18.03
N GLN A 124 -17.98 7.25 17.50
CA GLN A 124 -18.74 7.04 16.27
C GLN A 124 -18.18 7.85 15.08
N ALA A 125 -16.84 7.99 15.06
CA ALA A 125 -16.13 8.84 14.10
C ALA A 125 -15.82 8.08 12.80
N GLU A 126 -15.76 8.79 11.68
CA GLU A 126 -15.39 8.19 10.39
C GLU A 126 -13.87 8.03 10.25
N HIS A 127 -13.44 6.82 9.90
CA HIS A 127 -12.05 6.48 9.62
C HIS A 127 -11.94 5.56 8.41
N TYR A 128 -10.81 5.60 7.72
CA TYR A 128 -10.48 4.64 6.66
C TYR A 128 -9.65 3.52 7.28
N VAL A 129 -10.16 2.29 7.26
CA VAL A 129 -9.53 1.13 7.90
C VAL A 129 -9.68 -0.10 7.01
N ASN A 130 -8.76 -1.04 7.16
CA ASN A 130 -8.82 -2.35 6.51
C ASN A 130 -9.69 -3.30 7.35
N ILE A 131 -10.77 -3.82 6.77
CA ILE A 131 -11.71 -4.72 7.43
C ILE A 131 -12.17 -5.83 6.49
N PRO A 132 -12.55 -7.02 7.01
CA PRO A 132 -13.44 -7.90 6.27
C PRO A 132 -14.80 -7.21 6.12
N HIS A 133 -15.27 -7.04 4.88
CA HIS A 133 -16.49 -6.25 4.65
C HIS A 133 -17.79 -7.05 4.84
N HIS A 134 -17.71 -8.38 4.95
CA HIS A 134 -18.85 -9.27 5.26
C HIS A 134 -20.10 -9.03 4.37
N GLY A 135 -19.87 -8.80 3.07
CA GLY A 135 -20.93 -8.58 2.10
C GLY A 135 -21.48 -7.15 2.03
N GLN A 136 -20.88 -6.19 2.75
CA GLN A 136 -21.23 -4.76 2.60
C GLN A 136 -21.08 -4.27 1.14
N ILE A 137 -20.05 -4.76 0.44
CA ILE A 137 -19.85 -4.51 -0.99
C ILE A 137 -20.39 -5.73 -1.74
N ASP A 138 -21.36 -5.50 -2.62
CA ASP A 138 -22.16 -6.55 -3.27
C ASP A 138 -21.53 -7.13 -4.56
N ASN A 139 -20.51 -6.49 -5.11
CA ASN A 139 -19.82 -6.93 -6.33
C ASN A 139 -18.44 -7.55 -6.10
N ILE A 140 -18.10 -7.90 -4.86
CA ILE A 140 -16.91 -8.70 -4.50
C ILE A 140 -17.24 -9.78 -3.45
N PRO A 141 -16.44 -10.86 -3.34
CA PRO A 141 -16.65 -11.91 -2.33
C PRO A 141 -16.65 -11.39 -0.88
N ALA A 142 -17.61 -11.83 -0.09
CA ALA A 142 -17.89 -11.31 1.26
C ALA A 142 -16.78 -11.52 2.30
N ASP A 143 -15.85 -12.43 2.04
CA ASP A 143 -14.71 -12.77 2.89
C ASP A 143 -13.46 -11.93 2.59
N TRP A 144 -13.51 -11.04 1.59
CA TRP A 144 -12.39 -10.18 1.26
C TRP A 144 -12.19 -9.06 2.29
N ALA A 145 -10.92 -8.79 2.58
CA ALA A 145 -10.53 -7.57 3.28
C ALA A 145 -10.43 -6.39 2.30
N VAL A 146 -10.98 -5.24 2.68
CA VAL A 146 -10.95 -3.98 1.92
C VAL A 146 -10.60 -2.82 2.84
N GLU A 147 -9.94 -1.81 2.28
CA GLU A 147 -9.82 -0.50 2.92
C GLU A 147 -11.02 0.37 2.54
N MET A 148 -11.84 0.74 3.51
CA MET A 148 -12.99 1.61 3.25
C MET A 148 -13.32 2.50 4.44
N THR A 149 -14.17 3.51 4.22
CA THR A 149 -14.69 4.33 5.29
C THR A 149 -15.58 3.50 6.21
N CYS A 150 -15.27 3.54 7.50
CA CYS A 150 -16.03 2.91 8.58
C CYS A 150 -16.35 3.94 9.65
N LYS A 151 -17.43 3.72 10.41
CA LYS A 151 -17.64 4.36 11.70
C LYS A 151 -16.96 3.53 12.78
N LEU A 152 -16.12 4.17 13.58
CA LEU A 152 -15.43 3.56 14.71
C LEU A 152 -16.06 3.99 16.03
N GLY A 153 -16.41 3.01 16.85
CA GLY A 153 -16.91 3.20 18.21
C GLY A 153 -16.59 2.00 19.09
N ARG A 154 -17.29 1.83 20.20
CA ARG A 154 -17.00 0.78 21.20
C ARG A 154 -17.00 -0.64 20.62
N ASP A 155 -17.82 -0.87 19.59
CA ASP A 155 -17.97 -2.18 18.93
C ASP A 155 -16.97 -2.39 17.78
N GLY A 156 -15.99 -1.49 17.63
CA GLY A 156 -14.99 -1.53 16.57
C GLY A 156 -15.47 -0.83 15.29
N ALA A 157 -15.09 -1.39 14.14
CA ALA A 157 -15.32 -0.80 12.83
C ALA A 157 -16.63 -1.31 12.21
N THR A 158 -17.55 -0.39 11.92
CA THR A 158 -18.75 -0.65 11.13
C THR A 158 -18.61 0.01 9.75
N PRO A 159 -18.65 -0.73 8.63
CA PRO A 159 -18.59 -0.14 7.30
C PRO A 159 -19.60 1.00 7.12
N HIS A 160 -19.19 2.10 6.49
CA HIS A 160 -20.10 3.21 6.24
C HIS A 160 -21.09 2.85 5.11
N PRO A 161 -22.40 3.09 5.25
CA PRO A 161 -23.43 2.74 4.24
C PRO A 161 -23.36 3.57 2.94
N ARG A 162 -22.33 4.40 2.76
CA ARG A 162 -22.19 5.26 1.56
C ARG A 162 -21.68 4.50 0.36
N ILE A 163 -21.00 3.38 0.60
CA ILE A 163 -20.42 2.55 -0.43
C ILE A 163 -20.92 1.12 -0.17
N THR A 164 -21.68 0.60 -1.12
CA THR A 164 -22.20 -0.78 -1.12
C THR A 164 -21.84 -1.52 -2.40
N HIS A 165 -21.22 -0.83 -3.35
CA HIS A 165 -20.85 -1.33 -4.68
C HIS A 165 -19.62 -0.53 -5.12
N PHE A 166 -18.58 -1.20 -5.61
CA PHE A 166 -17.43 -0.51 -6.22
C PHE A 166 -17.71 -0.18 -7.69
N ASP A 167 -17.12 0.90 -8.19
CA ASP A 167 -17.28 1.28 -9.61
C ASP A 167 -16.70 0.17 -10.52
N ASP A 168 -17.51 -0.33 -11.46
CA ASP A 168 -17.14 -1.44 -12.35
C ASP A 168 -15.83 -1.18 -13.13
N LYS A 169 -15.49 0.09 -13.39
CA LYS A 169 -14.26 0.48 -14.09
C LYS A 169 -12.98 0.06 -13.36
N VAL A 170 -13.02 -0.13 -12.05
CA VAL A 170 -11.83 -0.49 -11.25
C VAL A 170 -11.76 -1.98 -10.90
N MET A 171 -12.79 -2.75 -11.20
CA MET A 171 -12.92 -4.15 -10.75
C MET A 171 -11.82 -5.05 -11.30
N GLY A 172 -11.39 -4.84 -12.55
CA GLY A 172 -10.31 -5.63 -13.16
C GLY A 172 -9.00 -5.55 -12.38
N LEU A 173 -8.63 -4.37 -11.87
CA LEU A 173 -7.42 -4.20 -11.08
C LEU A 173 -7.60 -4.75 -9.66
N ILE A 174 -8.75 -4.51 -9.03
CA ILE A 174 -9.07 -5.03 -7.69
C ILE A 174 -8.97 -6.55 -7.65
N HIS A 175 -9.59 -7.25 -8.61
CA HIS A 175 -9.54 -8.71 -8.67
C HIS A 175 -8.14 -9.25 -8.94
N THR A 176 -7.38 -8.60 -9.82
CA THR A 176 -5.99 -8.98 -10.11
C THR A 176 -5.11 -8.89 -8.86
N ILE A 177 -5.15 -7.76 -8.15
CA ILE A 177 -4.34 -7.57 -6.94
C ILE A 177 -4.81 -8.51 -5.83
N LYS A 178 -6.12 -8.69 -5.65
CA LYS A 178 -6.64 -9.60 -4.62
C LYS A 178 -6.27 -11.06 -4.89
N GLY A 179 -6.29 -11.49 -6.15
CA GLY A 179 -5.83 -12.80 -6.56
C GLY A 179 -4.37 -13.05 -6.17
N PHE A 180 -3.50 -12.06 -6.42
CA PHE A 180 -2.12 -12.06 -5.94
C PHE A 180 -2.02 -12.11 -4.41
N GLU A 181 -2.75 -11.27 -3.68
CA GLU A 181 -2.72 -11.22 -2.21
C GLU A 181 -3.11 -12.55 -1.56
N ILE A 182 -4.16 -13.19 -2.07
CA ILE A 182 -4.60 -14.50 -1.57
C ILE A 182 -3.54 -15.57 -1.87
N ALA A 183 -3.01 -15.62 -3.09
CA ALA A 183 -1.97 -16.58 -3.45
C ALA A 183 -0.68 -16.39 -2.64
N ALA A 184 -0.24 -15.14 -2.45
CA ALA A 184 0.93 -14.81 -1.64
C ALA A 184 0.72 -15.15 -0.16
N SER A 185 -0.48 -14.93 0.36
CA SER A 185 -0.84 -15.32 1.74
C SER A 185 -0.81 -16.83 1.92
N ASN A 186 -1.34 -17.58 0.95
CA ASN A 186 -1.29 -19.04 0.97
C ASN A 186 0.17 -19.54 0.91
N ALA A 187 1.01 -18.96 0.04
CA ALA A 187 2.42 -19.29 -0.05
C ALA A 187 3.16 -19.00 1.27
N ALA A 188 2.87 -17.88 1.93
CA ALA A 188 3.47 -17.54 3.22
C ALA A 188 3.09 -18.53 4.34
N LEU A 189 1.89 -19.12 4.25
CA LEU A 189 1.41 -20.15 5.19
C LEU A 189 1.95 -21.54 4.85
N SER A 190 1.95 -21.93 3.58
CA SER A 190 2.38 -23.26 3.14
C SER A 190 3.90 -23.42 3.18
N GLY A 191 4.66 -22.37 2.87
CA GLY A 191 6.11 -22.44 2.73
C GLY A 191 6.58 -23.12 1.45
N GLU A 192 5.68 -23.41 0.52
CA GLU A 192 5.94 -24.18 -0.69
C GLU A 192 6.46 -23.31 -1.84
N PHE A 193 7.48 -23.79 -2.56
CA PHE A 193 8.09 -23.05 -3.67
C PHE A 193 7.08 -22.77 -4.80
N ASN A 194 6.28 -23.77 -5.17
CA ASN A 194 5.32 -23.64 -6.27
C ASN A 194 4.19 -22.64 -5.95
N ASP A 195 3.81 -22.50 -4.68
CA ASP A 195 2.81 -21.50 -4.27
C ASP A 195 3.38 -20.08 -4.41
N VAL A 196 4.68 -19.89 -4.14
CA VAL A 196 5.38 -18.62 -4.42
C VAL A 196 5.41 -18.34 -5.92
N LEU A 197 5.69 -19.35 -6.76
CA LEU A 197 5.67 -19.18 -8.21
C LEU A 197 4.28 -18.76 -8.71
N LEU A 198 3.22 -19.41 -8.23
CA LEU A 198 1.86 -19.04 -8.56
C LEU A 198 1.56 -17.59 -8.15
N ALA A 199 1.90 -17.22 -6.91
CA ALA A 199 1.70 -15.86 -6.42
C ALA A 199 2.42 -14.84 -7.30
N LEU A 200 3.72 -15.01 -7.56
CA LEU A 200 4.48 -14.08 -8.39
C LEU A 200 3.89 -13.95 -9.80
N ASN A 201 3.46 -15.04 -10.44
CA ASN A 201 2.87 -15.01 -11.77
C ASN A 201 1.46 -14.37 -11.81
N LEU A 202 0.75 -14.31 -10.68
CA LEU A 202 -0.52 -13.59 -10.57
C LEU A 202 -0.33 -12.08 -10.30
N SER A 203 0.88 -11.65 -9.94
CA SER A 203 1.18 -10.23 -9.76
C SER A 203 1.25 -9.52 -11.13
N PRO A 204 0.53 -8.40 -11.33
CA PRO A 204 0.57 -7.65 -12.58
C PRO A 204 1.91 -6.93 -12.83
N LEU A 205 2.85 -7.01 -11.88
CA LEU A 205 4.18 -6.41 -11.97
C LEU A 205 5.26 -7.41 -12.40
N VAL A 206 4.93 -8.70 -12.51
CA VAL A 206 5.81 -9.76 -12.99
C VAL A 206 5.29 -10.25 -14.33
N HIS A 207 6.12 -10.14 -15.37
CA HIS A 207 5.70 -10.35 -16.76
C HIS A 207 6.26 -11.63 -17.40
N SER A 208 6.89 -12.50 -16.62
CA SER A 208 7.63 -13.67 -17.08
C SER A 208 7.69 -14.72 -15.97
N ASP A 209 7.28 -15.95 -16.29
CA ASP A 209 7.31 -17.09 -15.37
C ASP A 209 8.74 -17.51 -15.03
N ARG A 210 9.64 -17.42 -16.01
CA ARG A 210 11.07 -17.63 -15.82
C ARG A 210 11.68 -16.61 -14.87
N ASP A 211 11.33 -15.34 -15.01
CA ASP A 211 11.84 -14.29 -14.11
C ASP A 211 11.23 -14.44 -12.71
N ALA A 212 9.97 -14.90 -12.62
CA ALA A 212 9.34 -15.25 -11.36
C ALA A 212 10.09 -16.38 -10.63
N GLU A 213 10.51 -17.43 -11.34
CA GLU A 213 11.28 -18.53 -10.75
C GLU A 213 12.64 -18.08 -10.21
N LEU A 214 13.36 -17.27 -11.01
CA LEU A 214 14.63 -16.70 -10.60
C LEU A 214 14.44 -15.83 -9.35
N LEU A 215 13.46 -14.93 -9.37
CA LEU A 215 13.15 -14.03 -8.26
C LEU A 215 12.76 -14.81 -7.00
N ALA A 216 11.89 -15.83 -7.11
CA ALA A 216 11.47 -16.65 -5.98
C ALA A 216 12.67 -17.31 -5.29
N ARG A 217 13.54 -17.94 -6.09
CA ARG A 217 14.74 -18.62 -5.56
C ARG A 217 15.67 -17.64 -4.85
N GLU A 218 16.00 -16.52 -5.50
CA GLU A 218 16.91 -15.53 -4.93
C GLU A 218 16.34 -14.90 -3.65
N MET A 219 15.06 -14.53 -3.64
CA MET A 219 14.44 -13.85 -2.49
C MET A 219 14.23 -14.79 -1.30
N ILE A 220 13.82 -16.04 -1.53
CA ILE A 220 13.67 -17.02 -0.44
C ILE A 220 15.01 -17.26 0.25
N LEU A 221 16.08 -17.48 -0.52
CA LEU A 221 17.42 -17.70 0.02
C LEU A 221 17.97 -16.44 0.72
N ALA A 222 17.79 -15.25 0.14
CA ALA A 222 18.21 -13.99 0.75
C ALA A 222 17.50 -13.70 2.09
N HIS A 223 16.31 -14.27 2.30
CA HIS A 223 15.49 -14.05 3.48
C HIS A 223 15.35 -15.28 4.38
N GLU A 224 16.20 -16.30 4.22
CA GLU A 224 16.07 -17.59 4.92
C GLU A 224 15.94 -17.48 6.44
N LYS A 225 16.61 -16.50 7.06
CA LYS A 225 16.58 -16.25 8.50
C LYS A 225 15.17 -15.85 9.00
N TRP A 226 14.36 -15.27 8.13
CA TRP A 226 13.07 -14.66 8.46
C TRP A 226 11.87 -15.45 7.91
N LEU A 227 12.13 -16.59 7.27
CA LEU A 227 11.11 -17.41 6.59
C LEU A 227 11.05 -18.83 7.21
N PRO A 228 10.65 -18.98 8.49
CA PRO A 228 10.66 -20.29 9.16
C PRO A 228 9.72 -21.30 8.50
N ASN A 229 8.59 -20.87 7.93
CA ASN A 229 7.67 -21.77 7.21
C ASN A 229 8.30 -22.35 5.93
N PHE A 230 9.33 -21.70 5.38
CA PHE A 230 10.03 -22.14 4.18
C PHE A 230 11.27 -23.01 4.47
N ALA A 231 11.46 -23.49 5.71
CA ALA A 231 12.70 -24.18 6.10
C ALA A 231 13.03 -25.38 5.18
N ASP A 232 12.04 -26.20 4.85
CA ASP A 232 12.21 -27.35 3.95
C ASP A 232 12.47 -26.90 2.50
N CYS A 233 11.71 -25.92 2.02
CA CYS A 233 11.94 -25.29 0.71
C CYS A 233 13.37 -24.75 0.58
N ILE A 234 13.87 -24.02 1.59
CA ILE A 234 15.22 -23.48 1.64
C ILE A 234 16.26 -24.60 1.62
N ALA A 235 16.05 -25.67 2.39
CA ALA A 235 16.95 -26.82 2.40
C ALA A 235 17.07 -27.47 1.02
N GLU A 236 15.96 -27.62 0.29
CA GLU A 236 15.96 -28.13 -1.08
C GLU A 236 16.62 -27.15 -2.07
N LEU A 237 16.32 -25.86 -1.99
CA LEU A 237 16.94 -24.85 -2.87
C LEU A 237 18.46 -24.78 -2.71
N LYS A 238 18.98 -24.96 -1.49
CA LYS A 238 20.42 -25.01 -1.20
C LYS A 238 21.13 -26.24 -1.73
N LYS A 239 20.44 -27.37 -1.91
CA LYS A 239 21.03 -28.58 -2.52
C LYS A 239 21.25 -28.44 -4.02
N ALA A 240 20.44 -27.60 -4.66
CA ALA A 240 20.48 -27.35 -6.11
C ALA A 240 21.48 -26.23 -6.51
N HIS A 241 22.23 -25.68 -5.55
CA HIS A 241 23.22 -24.62 -5.73
C HIS A 241 24.63 -25.18 -5.54
#